data_AF-A0A966CF65-F1
#
_entry.id   AF-A0A966CF65-F1
#
_cell.length_a   1.000
_cell.length_b   1.000
_cell.length_c   1.000
_cell.angle_alpha   90.00
_cell.angle_beta   90.00
_cell.angle_gamma   90.00
#
_symmetry.space_group_name_H-M   'P 1'
#
loop_
_entity.id
_entity.type
_entity.pdbx_description
1 polymer ?
#
loop_
_entity_poly.entity_id
_entity_poly.type
_entity_poly.pdbx_seq_one_letter_code
_entity_poly.pdbx_strand_id
1 'polypeptide(L)' 'GLLALYFAFIIGGIFGAYLLLSKKKKLKSKIAFGPFLVLGTIILLFFNPIIIFWLKQTYGF' A
#
# COMPACT_ATOMS: atom_id res chain seq x y z
N GLY A 1 -9.33 -7.46 -5.52
CA GLY A 1 -9.37 -7.48 -4.04
C GLY A 1 -7.99 -7.58 -3.43
N LEU A 2 -7.34 -8.73 -3.53
CA LEU A 2 -6.03 -8.98 -2.89
C LEU A 2 -4.92 -8.02 -3.32
N LEU A 3 -4.88 -7.62 -4.58
CA LEU A 3 -3.94 -6.59 -5.07
C LEU A 3 -4.15 -5.23 -4.39
N ALA A 4 -5.39 -4.80 -4.20
CA ALA A 4 -5.69 -3.55 -3.51
C ALA A 4 -5.21 -3.60 -2.05
N LEU A 5 -5.40 -4.75 -1.37
CA LEU A 5 -4.86 -4.99 -0.03
C LEU A 5 -3.33 -4.96 -0.03
N TYR A 6 -2.68 -5.61 -1.00
CA TYR A 6 -1.23 -5.60 -1.15
C TYR A 6 -0.68 -4.17 -1.25
N PHE A 7 -1.24 -3.34 -2.13
CA PHE A 7 -0.87 -1.93 -2.23
C PHE A 7 -1.20 -1.14 -0.95
N ALA A 8 -2.33 -1.42 -0.30
CA ALA A 8 -2.70 -0.78 0.96
C ALA A 8 -1.67 -1.05 2.07
N PHE A 9 -1.16 -2.28 2.18
CA PHE A 9 -0.09 -2.64 3.12
C PHE A 9 1.24 -1.97 2.77
N ILE A 10 1.62 -1.91 1.49
CA ILE A 10 2.85 -1.23 1.08
C ILE A 10 2.79 0.26 1.41
N ILE A 11 1.73 0.96 0.98
CA ILE A 11 1.59 2.40 1.19
C ILE A 11 1.45 2.70 2.68
N GLY A 12 0.62 1.95 3.39
CA GLY A 12 0.44 2.09 4.84
C GLY A 12 1.72 1.80 5.64
N GLY A 13 2.50 0.80 5.21
CA GLY A 13 3.78 0.44 5.79
C GLY A 13 4.84 1.53 5.59
N ILE A 14 4.98 2.04 4.36
CA ILE A 14 5.89 3.16 4.04
C ILE A 14 5.51 4.40 4.84
N PHE A 15 4.22 4.75 4.89
CA PHE A 15 3.75 5.91 5.65
C PHE A 15 3.95 5.73 7.16
N GLY A 16 3.67 4.54 7.69
CA GLY A 16 3.93 4.19 9.08
C GLY A 16 5.41 4.26 9.46
N ALA A 17 6.28 3.71 8.60
CA ALA A 17 7.73 3.79 8.75
C ALA A 17 8.22 5.25 8.72
N TYR A 18 7.75 6.05 7.76
CA TYR A 18 8.07 7.47 7.67
C TYR A 18 7.67 8.24 8.94
N LEU A 19 6.47 8.00 9.48
CA LEU A 19 5.99 8.63 10.71
C LEU A 19 6.82 8.26 11.94
N LEU A 20 7.28 7.01 12.00
CA LEU A 20 8.13 6.51 13.07
C LEU A 20 9.54 7.10 12.99
N LEU A 21 10.16 7.07 11.80
CA LEU A 21 11.49 7.62 11.54
C LEU A 21 11.53 9.14 11.77
N SER A 22 10.48 9.85 11.38
CA SER A 22 10.35 11.30 11.61
C SER A 22 10.03 11.65 13.08
N LYS A 23 9.96 10.65 13.98
CA LYS A 23 9.57 10.79 15.39
C LYS A 23 8.22 11.49 15.62
N LYS A 24 7.37 11.57 14.60
CA LYS A 24 6.05 12.22 14.68
C LYS A 24 5.01 11.32 15.37
N LYS A 25 5.26 10.02 15.43
CA LYS A 25 4.39 9.02 16.07
C LYS A 25 5.22 8.02 16.87
N LYS A 26 4.63 7.45 17.93
CA LYS A 26 5.21 6.36 18.73
C LYS A 26 4.91 5.00 18.09
N LEU A 27 5.74 3.99 18.38
CA LEU A 27 5.57 2.60 17.91
C LEU A 27 4.16 2.01 18.13
N LYS A 28 3.50 2.37 19.25
CA LYS A 28 2.15 1.88 19.60
C LYS A 28 1.01 2.76 19.09
N SER A 29 1.29 3.74 18.23
CA SER A 29 0.26 4.62 17.71
C SER A 29 -0.62 3.87 16.70
N LYS A 30 -1.93 4.00 16.84
CA LYS A 30 -2.87 3.44 15.88
C LYS A 30 -2.88 4.30 14.61
N ILE A 31 -2.75 3.64 13.47
CA ILE A 31 -2.92 4.23 12.15
C ILE A 31 -4.14 3.55 11.52
N ALA A 32 -5.09 4.34 11.02
CA ALA A 32 -6.27 3.79 10.38
C ALA A 32 -5.90 3.12 9.05
N PHE A 33 -6.31 1.87 8.85
CA PHE A 33 -6.04 1.13 7.62
C PHE A 33 -6.93 1.56 6.44
N GLY A 34 -8.17 1.98 6.73
CA GLY A 34 -9.20 2.33 5.74
C GLY A 34 -8.73 3.29 4.64
N PRO A 35 -8.06 4.42 4.94
CA PRO A 35 -7.56 5.35 3.92
C PRO A 35 -6.59 4.69 2.93
N PHE A 36 -5.69 3.81 3.41
CA PHE A 36 -4.75 3.11 2.54
C PHE A 36 -5.43 2.03 1.70
N LEU A 37 -6.46 1.38 2.24
CA LEU A 37 -7.27 0.42 1.49
C LEU A 37 -8.02 1.09 0.33
N VAL A 38 -8.63 2.25 0.60
CA VAL A 38 -9.31 3.04 -0.44
C VAL A 38 -8.31 3.49 -1.50
N LEU A 39 -7.13 3.99 -1.09
CA LEU A 39 -6.07 4.36 -2.03
C LEU A 39 -5.59 3.19 -2.90
N GLY A 40 -5.31 2.03 -2.28
CA GLY A 40 -4.93 0.82 -3.02
C GLY A 40 -6.02 0.35 -3.98
N THR A 41 -7.29 0.54 -3.62
CA THR A 41 -8.44 0.21 -4.47
C THR A 41 -8.55 1.18 -5.65
N ILE A 42 -8.39 2.48 -5.42
CA ILE A 42 -8.38 3.51 -6.48
C ILE A 42 -7.23 3.25 -7.46
N ILE A 43 -6.02 3.00 -6.95
CA ILE A 43 -4.85 2.67 -7.78
C ILE A 43 -5.14 1.44 -8.64
N LEU A 44 -5.72 0.38 -8.06
CA LEU A 44 -6.09 -0.80 -8.82
C LEU A 44 -7.18 -0.48 -9.87
N LEU A 45 -8.20 0.30 -9.51
CA LEU A 45 -9.31 0.62 -10.41
C LEU A 45 -8.82 1.27 -11.73
N PHE A 46 -7.85 2.17 -11.64
CA PHE A 46 -7.35 2.90 -12.82
C PHE A 46 -6.15 2.22 -13.51
N PHE A 47 -5.30 1.49 -12.77
CA PHE A 47 -4.02 1.00 -13.28
C PHE A 47 -3.89 -0.53 -13.27
N ASN A 48 -4.98 -1.28 -13.02
CA ASN A 48 -4.96 -2.76 -12.97
C ASN A 48 -4.16 -3.44 -14.09
N PRO A 49 -4.38 -3.17 -15.39
CA PRO A 49 -3.66 -3.88 -16.46
C PRO A 49 -2.15 -3.64 -16.41
N ILE A 50 -1.73 -2.40 -16.13
CA ILE A 50 -0.33 -2.01 -16.00
C ILE A 50 0.30 -2.70 -14.78
N ILE A 51 -0.41 -2.69 -13.65
CA ILE A 51 0.03 -3.33 -12.40
C ILE A 51 0.23 -4.82 -12.58
N ILE A 52 -0.69 -5.52 -13.26
CA ILE A 52 -0.56 -6.96 -13.52
C ILE A 52 0.64 -7.25 -14.41
N PHE A 53 0.89 -6.42 -15.44
CA PHE A 53 2.06 -6.55 -16.28
C PHE A 53 3.36 -6.42 -15.46
N TRP A 54 3.47 -5.38 -14.62
CA TRP A 54 4.62 -5.20 -13.73
C TRP A 54 4.79 -6.36 -12.75
N LEU A 55 3.70 -6.87 -12.17
CA LEU A 55 3.74 -8.02 -11.26
C LEU A 55 4.27 -9.26 -11.96
N LYS A 56 3.76 -9.59 -13.16
CA LYS A 56 4.24 -10.72 -13.95
C LYS A 56 5.74 -10.60 -14.25
N GLN A 57 6.18 -9.43 -14.70
CA GLN A 57 7.59 -9.16 -14.97
C GLN A 57 8.48 -9.27 -13.73
N THR A 58 8.01 -8.79 -12.58
CA THR A 58 8.80 -8.76 -11.33
C THR A 58 8.92 -10.14 -10.71
N TYR A 59 7.85 -10.93 -10.72
CA TYR A 59 7.81 -12.24 -10.08
C TYR A 59 8.09 -13.41 -11.04
N GLY A 60 8.21 -13.14 -12.34
CA GLY A 60 8.65 -14.12 -13.35
C GLY A 60 7.58 -15.16 -13.72
N PHE A 61 6.30 -14.78 -13.73
CA PHE A 61 5.18 -15.64 -14.16
C PHE A 61 4.61 -15.22 -15.52
#